data_AF-A0A0L0F1P0-F1
#
_entry.id   AF-A0A0L0F1P0-F1
#
_cell.length_a   1.000
_cell.length_b   1.000
_cell.length_c   1.000
_cell.angle_alpha   90.00
_cell.angle_beta   90.00
_cell.angle_gamma   90.00
#
_symmetry.space_group_name_H-M   'P 1'
#
loop_
_entity.id
_entity.type
_entity.pdbx_description
1 polymer ?
#
loop_
_entity_poly.entity_id
_entity_poly.type
_entity_poly.pdbx_seq_one_letter_code
_entity_poly.pdbx_strand_id
1 'polypeptide(L)' 'MGTETYRTENALDSYVHRHGGDCNASTDMEQTMFQFNVQDGFLEKALAIFSRFFKEPLLMEDAIVRE' A
#
# COMPACT_ATOMS: atom_id res chain seq x y z
N MET A 1 -2.64 -6.36 4.11
CA MET A 1 -3.87 -5.61 4.51
C MET A 1 -4.51 -4.81 3.35
N GLY A 2 -5.45 -5.37 2.58
CA GLY A 2 -6.08 -4.70 1.41
C GLY A 2 -7.04 -3.53 1.73
N THR A 3 -7.63 -2.96 0.68
CA THR A 3 -8.63 -1.85 0.75
C THR A 3 -9.94 -2.27 0.08
N GLU A 4 -11.04 -1.57 0.33
CA GLU A 4 -12.34 -1.94 -0.26
C GLU A 4 -12.29 -2.04 -1.79
N THR A 5 -11.67 -1.04 -2.45
CA THR A 5 -11.47 -1.02 -3.90
C THR A 5 -10.43 -2.05 -4.37
N TYR A 6 -9.34 -2.21 -3.61
CA TYR A 6 -8.25 -3.14 -3.92
C TYR A 6 -8.13 -4.20 -2.81
N ARG A 7 -9.00 -5.21 -2.86
CA ARG A 7 -9.14 -6.21 -1.79
C ARG A 7 -7.96 -7.17 -1.67
N THR A 8 -7.14 -7.28 -2.72
CA THR A 8 -5.95 -8.12 -2.72
C THR A 8 -4.97 -7.64 -1.66
N GLU A 9 -4.50 -8.58 -0.86
CA GLU A 9 -3.43 -8.32 0.10
C GLU A 9 -2.16 -7.86 -0.63
N ASN A 10 -1.46 -6.86 -0.09
CA ASN A 10 -0.20 -6.35 -0.66
C ASN A 10 -0.35 -5.82 -2.11
N ALA A 11 -1.53 -5.28 -2.47
CA ALA A 11 -1.80 -4.77 -3.81
C ALA A 11 -0.82 -3.69 -4.28
N LEU A 12 -0.44 -2.76 -3.40
CA LEU A 12 0.54 -1.71 -3.73
C LEU A 12 1.92 -2.32 -3.96
N ASP A 13 2.41 -3.10 -2.99
CA ASP A 13 3.71 -3.77 -3.03
C ASP A 13 3.88 -4.59 -4.32
N SER A 14 2.89 -5.43 -4.63
CA SER A 14 2.88 -6.23 -5.87
C SER A 14 2.90 -5.37 -7.14
N TYR A 15 2.19 -4.24 -7.13
CA TYR A 15 2.11 -3.35 -8.28
C TYR A 15 3.43 -2.60 -8.52
N VAL A 16 4.02 -2.02 -7.47
CA VAL A 16 5.27 -1.27 -7.58
C VAL A 16 6.44 -2.19 -7.93
N HIS A 17 6.54 -3.37 -7.31
CA HIS A 17 7.57 -4.37 -7.64
C HIS A 17 7.50 -4.80 -9.11
N ARG A 18 6.30 -5.02 -9.64
CA ARG A 18 6.11 -5.38 -11.05
C ARG A 18 6.52 -4.27 -12.01
N HIS A 19 6.59 -3.02 -11.55
CA HIS A 19 6.91 -1.84 -12.36
C HIS A 19 8.24 -1.20 -11.94
N GLY A 20 9.15 -2.02 -11.41
CA GLY A 20 10.53 -1.65 -11.12
C GLY A 20 10.69 -0.67 -9.97
N GLY A 21 9.70 -0.61 -9.08
CA GLY A 21 9.75 0.16 -7.85
C GLY A 21 9.64 -0.72 -6.61
N ASP A 22 9.55 -0.08 -5.46
CA ASP A 22 9.47 -0.68 -4.14
C ASP A 22 8.71 0.26 -3.19
N CYS A 23 8.22 -0.26 -2.07
CA CYS A 23 7.54 0.51 -1.03
C CYS A 23 8.03 0.16 0.37
N ASN A 24 7.94 1.12 1.28
CA ASN A 24 8.29 0.91 2.67
C ASN A 24 7.44 1.82 3.56
N ALA A 25 7.38 1.48 4.85
CA ALA A 25 6.76 2.32 5.86
C ALA A 25 7.54 2.24 7.17
N SER A 26 7.49 3.31 7.95
CA SER A 26 8.07 3.36 9.29
C SER A 26 7.15 4.13 10.23
N THR A 27 7.15 3.74 11.50
CA THR A 27 6.44 4.44 12.57
C THR A 27 7.45 4.87 13.62
N ASP A 28 7.50 6.16 13.91
CA ASP A 28 8.24 6.77 15.01
C ASP A 28 7.25 7.25 16.08
N MET A 29 7.72 7.89 17.14
CA MET A 29 6.91 8.29 18.29
C MET A 29 5.73 9.21 17.92
N GLU A 30 5.92 10.13 16.97
CA GLU A 30 4.91 11.15 16.61
C GLU A 30 4.51 11.12 15.13
N GLN A 31 5.12 10.25 14.33
CA GLN A 31 4.93 10.24 12.89
C GLN A 31 4.92 8.83 12.32
N THR A 32 4.02 8.60 11.36
CA THR A 32 4.05 7.41 10.50
C THR A 32 4.34 7.86 9.07
N MET A 33 5.39 7.31 8.47
CA MET A 33 5.79 7.59 7.09
C MET A 33 5.44 6.41 6.19
N PHE A 34 4.77 6.68 5.08
CA PHE A 34 4.51 5.71 4.02
C PHE A 34 5.10 6.24 2.73
N GLN A 35 5.90 5.44 2.05
CA GLN A 35 6.63 5.86 0.86
C GLN A 35 6.71 4.74 -0.17
N PHE A 36 6.67 5.10 -1.44
CA PHE A 36 6.91 4.18 -2.55
C PHE A 36 7.61 4.91 -3.70
N ASN A 37 8.25 4.15 -4.57
CA ASN A 37 8.68 4.61 -5.87
C ASN A 37 8.10 3.69 -6.96
N VAL A 38 8.03 4.21 -8.18
CA VAL A 38 7.58 3.46 -9.35
C VAL A 38 8.08 4.18 -10.60
N GLN A 39 8.19 3.46 -11.73
CA GLN A 39 8.45 4.10 -13.02
C GLN A 39 7.35 5.11 -13.39
N ASP A 40 7.77 6.23 -13.99
CA ASP A 40 6.95 7.42 -14.29
C ASP A 40 5.57 7.10 -14.90
N GLY A 41 5.54 6.25 -15.93
CA GLY A 41 4.30 5.89 -16.64
C GLY A 41 3.26 5.11 -15.83
N PHE A 42 3.56 4.74 -14.57
CA PHE A 42 2.68 3.96 -13.72
C PHE A 42 2.28 4.68 -12.43
N LEU A 43 2.72 5.93 -12.24
CA LEU A 43 2.49 6.70 -11.03
C LEU A 43 1.00 6.86 -10.70
N GLU A 44 0.17 7.18 -11.69
CA GLU A 44 -1.26 7.45 -11.47
C GLU A 44 -1.97 6.26 -10.81
N LYS A 45 -1.75 5.06 -11.33
CA LYS A 45 -2.36 3.85 -10.78
C LYS A 45 -1.73 3.43 -9.45
N ALA A 46 -0.41 3.56 -9.28
CA ALA A 46 0.24 3.31 -7.99
C ALA A 46 -0.31 4.25 -6.91
N LEU A 47 -0.46 5.54 -7.22
CA LEU A 47 -0.99 6.55 -6.32
C LEU A 47 -2.48 6.31 -6.01
N ALA A 48 -3.26 5.87 -7.00
CA ALA A 48 -4.66 5.49 -6.77
C ALA A 48 -4.77 4.36 -5.73
N ILE A 49 -3.95 3.31 -5.85
CA ILE A 49 -3.89 2.20 -4.88
C ILE A 49 -3.44 2.73 -3.51
N PHE A 50 -2.33 3.47 -3.46
CA PHE A 50 -1.77 4.05 -2.23
C PHE A 50 -2.77 4.93 -1.48
N SER A 51 -3.51 5.79 -2.19
CA SER A 51 -4.49 6.70 -1.59
C SER A 51 -5.60 6.00 -0.80
N ARG A 52 -5.94 4.76 -1.19
CA ARG A 52 -7.02 4.00 -0.53
C ARG A 52 -6.64 3.58 0.89
N PHE A 53 -5.35 3.45 1.19
CA PHE A 53 -4.88 3.05 2.53
C PHE A 53 -5.39 4.01 3.60
N PHE A 54 -5.52 5.30 3.27
CA PHE A 54 -5.95 6.37 4.17
C PHE A 54 -7.47 6.60 4.17
N LYS A 55 -8.21 5.91 3.30
CA LYS A 55 -9.65 6.14 3.12
C LYS A 55 -10.51 4.95 3.52
N GLU A 56 -10.10 3.74 3.14
CA GLU A 56 -10.94 2.54 3.23
C GLU A 56 -10.11 1.26 3.50
N PRO A 57 -9.27 1.24 4.56
CA PRO A 57 -8.53 0.04 4.93
C PRO A 57 -9.48 -1.05 5.43
N LEU A 58 -9.30 -2.30 4.99
CA LEU A 58 -10.19 -3.39 5.38
C LEU A 58 -9.90 -3.95 6.76
N LEU A 59 -8.63 -3.96 7.19
CA LEU A 59 -8.19 -4.52 8.48
C LEU A 59 -8.83 -5.89 8.76
N MET A 60 -8.71 -6.81 7.80
CA MET A 60 -9.36 -8.12 7.88
C MET A 60 -8.89 -8.88 9.13
N GLU A 61 -9.82 -9.53 9.82
CA GLU A 61 -9.55 -10.26 11.08
C GLU A 61 -8.43 -11.29 10.92
N ASP A 62 -8.48 -12.10 9.85
CA ASP A 62 -7.44 -13.09 9.55
C ASP A 62 -6.05 -12.45 9.36
N ALA A 63 -5.98 -11.24 8.79
CA ALA A 63 -4.72 -10.54 8.60
C ALA A 63 -4.20 -9.93 9.91
N ILE A 64 -5.10 -9.45 10.79
CA ILE A 64 -4.75 -8.96 12.13
C ILE A 64 -4.10 -10.06 12.98
N VAL A 65 -4.58 -11.30 12.86
CA VAL A 65 -4.05 -12.43 13.66
C VAL A 65 -2.69 -12.93 13.14
N ARG A 66 -2.41 -12.76 11.85
CA ARG A 66 -1.17 -13.26 11.22
C ARG A 66 0.02 -12.30 11.34
N GLU A 67 -0.24 -11.00 11.29
CA GLU A 67 0.77 -9.93 11.39
C GLU A 67 1.13 -9.63 12.85
#